data_AF-A0A1W9YYL2-F1
#
_entry.id   AF-A0A1W9YYL2-F1
#
_cell.length_a   1.000
_cell.length_b   1.000
_cell.length_c   1.000
_cell.angle_alpha   90.00
_cell.angle_beta   90.00
_cell.angle_gamma   90.00
#
_symmetry.space_group_name_H-M   'P 1'
#
loop_
_entity.id
_entity.type
_entity.pdbx_description
1 polymer ?
#
loop_
_entity_poly.entity_id
_entity_poly.type
_entity_poly.pdbx_seq_one_letter_code
_entity_poly.pdbx_strand_id
1 'polypeptide(L)'
;MSGVATATPARGAAARRSKRDQWIAFWTVPVFFTLFGIVFVPLSWMMPPRSPSSPQAQVVDFMQSPNLLIACAILTACFGLAPLSNAVYLSQIKRMSVSPVFRYSLLVGSTSGAIVGMLFPMFCFGLGSFRAGYDPEILQMLYDFGYLAYIGSLGCFCVMWMAFGLAIILDTNRVLPKWLGYYTVWQYVTELMAAPVWIAKSGPFAWNGLMTFWFAMLIYVPWQIIVYVCIYRSIRNQPDDTGENA
;
A
#
# COMPACT_ATOMS: atom_id res chain seq x y z
N MET A 1 62.42 -0.38 1.17
CA MET A 1 61.13 0.24 0.83
C MET A 1 60.08 -0.86 0.78
N SER A 2 59.32 -1.04 1.87
CA SER A 2 58.26 -2.05 1.95
C SER A 2 56.93 -1.38 1.59
N GLY A 3 56.40 -1.70 0.42
CA GLY A 3 55.09 -1.23 -0.03
C GLY A 3 53.99 -1.99 0.71
N VAL A 4 53.28 -1.30 1.61
CA VAL A 4 52.09 -1.84 2.26
C VAL A 4 50.94 -1.81 1.25
N ALA A 5 50.46 -2.99 0.88
CA ALA A 5 49.24 -3.18 0.11
C ALA A 5 48.03 -2.68 0.91
N THR A 6 47.38 -1.62 0.44
CA THR A 6 46.10 -1.16 0.95
C THR A 6 44.98 -2.05 0.43
N ALA A 7 44.52 -2.97 1.29
CA ALA A 7 43.39 -3.83 1.00
C ALA A 7 42.12 -2.98 0.77
N THR A 8 41.44 -3.19 -0.37
CA THR A 8 40.09 -2.66 -0.64
C THR A 8 39.02 -3.78 -0.57
N PRO A 9 38.73 -4.41 0.59
CA PRO A 9 37.66 -5.40 0.71
C PRO A 9 36.29 -4.81 1.08
N ALA A 10 36.24 -3.57 1.57
CA ALA A 10 35.02 -2.99 2.17
C ALA A 10 33.92 -2.66 1.13
N ARG A 11 34.30 -2.30 -0.10
CA ARG A 11 33.36 -1.81 -1.14
C ARG A 11 32.50 -2.94 -1.72
N GLY A 12 33.08 -4.10 -2.01
CA GLY A 12 32.34 -5.28 -2.50
C GLY A 12 31.43 -5.92 -1.44
N ALA A 13 31.82 -5.85 -0.15
CA ALA A 13 30.98 -6.30 0.95
C ALA A 13 29.75 -5.38 1.14
N ALA A 14 29.92 -4.06 1.01
CA ALA A 14 28.83 -3.09 1.10
C ALA A 14 27.83 -3.20 -0.06
N ALA A 15 28.31 -3.40 -1.29
CA ALA A 15 27.46 -3.58 -2.47
C ALA A 15 26.62 -4.87 -2.41
N ARG A 16 27.24 -6.00 -2.06
CA ARG A 16 26.55 -7.28 -1.86
C ARG A 16 25.52 -7.22 -0.72
N ARG A 17 25.78 -6.41 0.31
CA ARG A 17 24.83 -6.14 1.41
C ARG A 17 23.63 -5.33 0.89
N SER A 18 23.86 -4.31 0.07
CA SER A 18 22.80 -3.46 -0.50
C SER A 18 21.77 -4.21 -1.37
N LYS A 19 22.19 -5.24 -2.12
CA LYS A 19 21.25 -6.07 -2.91
C LYS A 19 20.45 -7.03 -2.03
N ARG A 20 21.05 -7.57 -0.96
CA ARG A 20 20.34 -8.41 0.04
C ARG A 20 19.27 -7.61 0.78
N ASP A 21 19.57 -6.38 1.18
CA ASP A 21 18.63 -5.52 1.88
C ASP A 21 17.39 -5.20 1.02
N GLN A 22 17.59 -5.01 -0.29
CA GLN A 22 16.49 -4.86 -1.25
C GLN A 22 15.64 -6.13 -1.37
N TRP A 23 16.25 -7.32 -1.34
CA TRP A 23 15.50 -8.59 -1.36
C TRP A 23 14.68 -8.80 -0.10
N ILE A 24 15.21 -8.43 1.06
CA ILE A 24 14.46 -8.48 2.33
C ILE A 24 13.23 -7.57 2.23
N ALA A 25 13.41 -6.32 1.78
CA ALA A 25 12.31 -5.38 1.56
C ALA A 25 11.36 -5.83 0.44
N PHE A 26 11.85 -6.54 -0.58
CA PHE A 26 11.02 -7.06 -1.66
C PHE A 26 10.05 -8.13 -1.15
N TRP A 27 10.52 -9.08 -0.34
CA TRP A 27 9.70 -10.18 0.16
C TRP A 27 8.70 -9.80 1.26
N THR A 28 8.86 -8.63 1.90
CA THR A 28 7.84 -8.13 2.85
C THR A 28 6.53 -7.79 2.15
N VAL A 29 6.57 -7.33 0.89
CA VAL A 29 5.40 -6.96 0.09
C VAL A 29 4.41 -8.12 -0.11
N PRO A 30 4.78 -9.28 -0.67
CA PRO A 30 3.84 -10.38 -0.92
C PRO A 30 3.35 -10.98 0.39
N VAL A 31 4.20 -11.03 1.43
CA VAL A 31 3.77 -11.46 2.76
C VAL A 31 2.70 -10.53 3.31
N PHE A 32 2.94 -9.22 3.27
CA PHE A 32 1.98 -8.21 3.70
C PHE A 32 0.67 -8.30 2.92
N PHE A 33 0.69 -8.26 1.58
CA PHE A 33 -0.54 -8.28 0.77
C PHE A 33 -1.29 -9.61 0.84
N THR A 34 -0.59 -10.74 0.98
CA THR A 34 -1.25 -12.05 1.15
C THR A 34 -1.93 -12.13 2.50
N LEU A 35 -1.23 -11.76 3.57
CA LEU A 35 -1.80 -11.76 4.92
C LEU A 35 -2.95 -10.75 5.03
N PHE A 36 -2.78 -9.55 4.48
CA PHE A 36 -3.82 -8.54 4.39
C PHE A 36 -5.03 -9.09 3.64
N GLY A 37 -4.87 -9.66 2.44
CA GLY A 37 -5.96 -10.22 1.65
C GLY A 37 -6.73 -11.34 2.37
N ILE A 38 -6.03 -12.29 3.00
CA ILE A 38 -6.64 -13.40 3.75
C ILE A 38 -7.40 -12.89 4.98
N VAL A 39 -6.83 -11.94 5.72
CA VAL A 39 -7.46 -11.45 6.95
C VAL A 39 -8.65 -10.54 6.63
N PHE A 40 -8.49 -9.70 5.61
CA PHE A 40 -9.45 -8.65 5.26
C PHE A 40 -10.65 -9.17 4.45
N VAL A 41 -10.49 -10.28 3.71
CA VAL A 41 -11.56 -10.88 2.91
C VAL A 41 -12.19 -12.08 3.64
N PRO A 42 -11.61 -13.31 3.65
CA PRO A 42 -12.30 -14.49 4.18
C PRO A 42 -12.38 -14.56 5.71
N LEU A 43 -11.44 -13.97 6.47
CA LEU A 43 -11.50 -14.04 7.93
C LEU A 43 -12.52 -13.05 8.52
N SER A 44 -12.47 -11.79 8.10
CA SER A 44 -13.27 -10.71 8.68
C SER A 44 -14.54 -10.36 7.92
N TRP A 45 -14.67 -10.76 6.65
CA TRP A 45 -15.76 -10.35 5.76
C TRP A 45 -15.91 -8.81 5.67
N MET A 46 -14.79 -8.08 5.75
CA MET A 46 -14.78 -6.62 5.55
C MET A 46 -14.88 -6.24 4.08
N MET A 47 -14.43 -7.14 3.19
CA MET A 47 -14.43 -6.94 1.74
C MET A 47 -15.14 -8.10 1.01
N PRO A 48 -15.93 -7.83 -0.04
CA PRO A 48 -16.34 -6.51 -0.53
C PRO A 48 -17.10 -5.70 0.52
N PRO A 49 -17.00 -4.37 0.50
CA PRO A 49 -17.58 -3.54 1.54
C PRO A 49 -19.11 -3.64 1.48
N ARG A 50 -19.75 -3.72 2.64
CA ARG A 50 -21.21 -3.65 2.76
C ARG A 50 -21.71 -2.27 2.32
N SER A 51 -22.99 -2.13 2.01
CA SER A 51 -23.54 -0.86 1.49
C SER A 51 -23.55 0.25 2.56
N PRO A 52 -23.43 1.54 2.18
CA PRO A 52 -23.77 2.66 3.06
C PRO A 52 -25.22 2.65 3.53
N SER A 53 -26.10 2.01 2.76
CA SER A 53 -27.52 1.89 3.09
C SER A 53 -27.87 0.53 3.73
N SER A 54 -26.87 -0.19 4.26
CA SER A 54 -27.11 -1.46 4.95
C SER A 54 -28.03 -1.25 6.16
N PRO A 55 -29.03 -2.13 6.38
CA PRO A 55 -29.88 -2.06 7.58
C PRO A 55 -29.03 -2.12 8.85
N GLN A 56 -29.41 -1.33 9.86
CA GLN A 56 -28.65 -1.20 11.11
C GLN A 56 -28.40 -2.56 11.79
N ALA A 57 -29.37 -3.46 11.76
CA ALA A 57 -29.21 -4.82 12.29
C ALA A 57 -28.02 -5.58 11.65
N GLN A 58 -27.85 -5.45 10.32
CA GLN A 58 -26.72 -6.09 9.63
C GLN A 58 -25.37 -5.45 9.97
N VAL A 59 -25.37 -4.15 10.28
CA VAL A 59 -24.17 -3.45 10.74
C VAL A 59 -23.79 -3.95 12.14
N VAL A 60 -24.76 -4.08 13.04
CA VAL A 60 -24.54 -4.65 14.38
C VAL A 60 -24.01 -6.09 14.27
N ASP A 61 -24.65 -6.93 13.46
CA ASP A 61 -24.23 -8.33 13.25
C ASP A 61 -22.79 -8.43 12.74
N PHE A 62 -22.39 -7.55 11.81
CA PHE A 62 -21.03 -7.47 11.33
C PHE A 62 -20.05 -7.00 12.42
N MET A 63 -20.38 -5.89 13.09
CA MET A 63 -19.53 -5.28 14.12
C MET A 63 -19.34 -6.20 15.32
N GLN A 64 -20.28 -7.09 15.60
CA GLN A 64 -20.22 -8.06 16.69
C GLN A 64 -19.87 -9.49 16.20
N SER A 65 -19.40 -9.63 14.96
CA SER A 65 -19.00 -10.94 14.43
C SER A 65 -17.74 -11.47 15.12
N PRO A 66 -17.63 -12.80 15.35
CA PRO A 66 -16.62 -13.39 16.23
C PRO A 66 -15.18 -13.18 15.74
N ASN A 67 -14.98 -13.02 14.43
CA ASN A 67 -13.65 -12.91 13.83
C ASN A 67 -13.18 -11.47 13.64
N LEU A 68 -14.06 -10.47 13.74
CA LEU A 68 -13.73 -9.10 13.38
C LEU A 68 -12.65 -8.51 14.29
N LEU A 69 -12.74 -8.73 15.60
CA LEU A 69 -11.76 -8.23 16.56
C LEU A 69 -10.37 -8.85 16.33
N ILE A 70 -10.33 -10.18 16.12
CA ILE A 70 -9.09 -10.91 15.83
C ILE A 70 -8.48 -10.41 14.53
N ALA A 71 -9.29 -10.22 13.49
CA ALA A 71 -8.83 -9.67 12.22
C ALA A 71 -8.29 -8.25 12.36
N CYS A 72 -8.96 -7.37 13.12
CA CYS A 72 -8.49 -6.01 13.37
C CYS A 72 -7.15 -6.02 14.11
N ALA A 73 -6.98 -6.91 15.10
CA ALA A 73 -5.71 -7.05 15.83
C ALA A 73 -4.57 -7.52 14.91
N ILE A 74 -4.82 -8.52 14.06
CA ILE A 74 -3.83 -9.02 13.10
C ILE A 74 -3.46 -7.90 12.10
N LEU A 75 -4.44 -7.23 11.51
CA LEU A 75 -4.20 -6.14 10.55
C LEU A 75 -3.45 -4.97 11.19
N THR A 76 -3.80 -4.62 12.43
CA THR A 76 -3.09 -3.58 13.18
C THR A 76 -1.63 -3.98 13.43
N ALA A 77 -1.36 -5.23 13.78
CA ALA A 77 0.02 -5.72 13.90
C ALA A 77 0.75 -5.70 12.54
N CYS A 78 0.05 -6.03 11.45
CA CYS A 78 0.59 -5.99 10.09
C CYS A 78 0.89 -4.58 9.58
N PHE A 79 0.30 -3.53 10.18
CA PHE A 79 0.58 -2.14 9.82
C PHE A 79 2.08 -1.82 9.88
N GLY A 80 2.82 -2.41 10.82
CA GLY A 80 4.28 -2.26 10.92
C GLY A 80 5.05 -2.77 9.69
N LEU A 81 4.46 -3.66 8.89
CA LEU A 81 5.03 -4.14 7.64
C LEU A 81 4.75 -3.21 6.45
N ALA A 82 3.78 -2.30 6.54
CA ALA A 82 3.42 -1.42 5.43
C ALA A 82 4.56 -0.44 5.04
N PRO A 83 5.24 0.25 5.99
CA PRO A 83 6.41 1.08 5.67
C PRO A 83 7.56 0.26 5.06
N LEU A 84 7.79 -0.97 5.55
CA LEU A 84 8.82 -1.87 5.03
C LEU A 84 8.50 -2.32 3.60
N SER A 85 7.23 -2.60 3.31
CA SER A 85 6.75 -2.95 1.97
C SER A 85 6.98 -1.80 0.99
N ASN A 86 6.82 -0.55 1.43
CA ASN A 86 7.07 0.62 0.59
C ASN A 86 8.57 0.93 0.38
N ALA A 87 9.45 0.38 1.20
CA ALA A 87 10.89 0.58 1.07
C ALA A 87 11.42 0.09 -0.28
N VAL A 88 10.79 -0.91 -0.88
CA VAL A 88 11.19 -1.41 -2.20
C VAL A 88 10.98 -0.37 -3.29
N TYR A 89 9.85 0.36 -3.30
CA TYR A 89 9.61 1.45 -4.25
C TYR A 89 10.59 2.60 -4.05
N LEU A 90 10.81 3.00 -2.79
CA LEU A 90 11.76 4.05 -2.43
C LEU A 90 13.19 3.70 -2.87
N SER A 91 13.58 2.43 -2.77
CA SER A 91 14.88 1.93 -3.22
C SER A 91 15.05 2.05 -4.73
N GLN A 92 13.98 1.84 -5.51
CA GLN A 92 14.02 2.03 -6.96
C GLN A 92 14.09 3.51 -7.32
N ILE A 93 13.30 4.39 -6.68
CA ILE A 93 13.39 5.84 -6.92
C ILE A 93 14.78 6.37 -6.61
N LYS A 94 15.44 5.89 -5.55
CA LYS A 94 16.81 6.30 -5.21
C LYS A 94 17.81 6.09 -6.35
N ARG A 95 17.57 5.13 -7.24
CA ARG A 95 18.43 4.80 -8.39
C ARG A 95 18.08 5.59 -9.64
N MET A 96 16.93 6.28 -9.66
CA MET A 96 16.47 7.07 -10.79
C MET A 96 17.23 8.39 -10.88
N SER A 97 17.24 9.02 -12.05
CA SER A 97 17.86 10.32 -12.31
C SER A 97 17.08 11.51 -11.76
N VAL A 98 16.06 11.26 -10.93
CA VAL A 98 15.10 12.27 -10.46
C VAL A 98 15.50 12.83 -9.09
N SER A 99 14.98 14.01 -8.76
CA SER A 99 15.20 14.65 -7.45
C SER A 99 14.68 13.76 -6.29
N PRO A 100 15.34 13.78 -5.12
CA PRO A 100 14.86 13.10 -3.91
C PRO A 100 13.45 13.48 -3.47
N VAL A 101 12.91 14.63 -3.94
CA VAL A 101 11.54 15.08 -3.67
C VAL A 101 10.52 13.97 -3.94
N PHE A 102 10.63 13.25 -5.07
CA PHE A 102 9.70 12.16 -5.38
C PHE A 102 9.73 11.02 -4.37
N ARG A 103 10.92 10.70 -3.86
CA ARG A 103 11.11 9.66 -2.84
C ARG A 103 10.48 10.09 -1.51
N TYR A 104 10.67 11.34 -1.10
CA TYR A 104 10.06 11.86 0.13
C TYR A 104 8.55 11.97 0.02
N SER A 105 8.03 12.45 -1.12
CA SER A 105 6.58 12.51 -1.38
C SER A 105 5.94 11.12 -1.35
N LEU A 106 6.59 10.10 -1.92
CA LEU A 106 6.12 8.71 -1.83
C LEU A 106 6.10 8.23 -0.38
N LEU A 107 7.18 8.46 0.37
CA LEU A 107 7.27 8.04 1.78
C LEU A 107 6.18 8.69 2.64
N VAL A 108 6.02 10.00 2.55
CA VAL A 108 5.01 10.75 3.32
C VAL A 108 3.60 10.33 2.89
N GLY A 109 3.32 10.32 1.58
CA GLY A 109 2.00 9.93 1.05
C GLY A 109 1.61 8.50 1.43
N SER A 110 2.56 7.55 1.33
CA SER A 110 2.32 6.15 1.71
C SER A 110 2.08 5.97 3.20
N THR A 111 2.83 6.67 4.05
CA THR A 111 2.67 6.57 5.51
C THR A 111 1.36 7.21 5.96
N SER A 112 1.04 8.42 5.46
CA SER A 112 -0.24 9.07 5.72
C SER A 112 -1.41 8.23 5.22
N GLY A 113 -1.30 7.67 4.00
CA GLY A 113 -2.32 6.80 3.42
C GLY A 113 -2.52 5.51 4.22
N ALA A 114 -1.44 4.89 4.73
CA ALA A 114 -1.57 3.73 5.60
C ALA A 114 -2.24 4.09 6.93
N ILE A 115 -1.93 5.24 7.54
CA ILE A 115 -2.57 5.65 8.80
C ILE A 115 -4.07 5.87 8.60
N VAL A 116 -4.44 6.67 7.61
CA VAL A 116 -5.85 7.02 7.37
C VAL A 116 -6.62 5.82 6.79
N GLY A 117 -6.06 5.20 5.75
CA GLY A 117 -6.71 4.14 4.98
C GLY A 117 -6.63 2.75 5.60
N MET A 118 -5.76 2.50 6.58
CA MET A 118 -5.65 1.18 7.22
C MET A 118 -5.82 1.26 8.74
N LEU A 119 -5.11 2.16 9.43
CA LEU A 119 -5.13 2.16 10.90
C LEU A 119 -6.47 2.67 11.47
N PHE A 120 -7.02 3.76 10.93
CA PHE A 120 -8.33 4.28 11.37
C PHE A 120 -9.47 3.27 11.24
N PRO A 121 -9.67 2.59 10.08
CA PRO A 121 -10.70 1.57 10.00
C PRO A 121 -10.49 0.43 11.01
N MET A 122 -9.25 0.00 11.25
CA MET A 122 -8.98 -1.04 12.26
C MET A 122 -9.39 -0.59 13.66
N PHE A 123 -9.20 0.68 14.01
CA PHE A 123 -9.65 1.21 15.28
C PHE A 123 -11.17 1.34 15.36
N CYS A 124 -11.84 1.74 14.28
CA CYS A 124 -13.29 1.82 14.24
C CYS A 124 -13.97 0.45 14.36
N PHE A 125 -13.57 -0.50 13.51
CA PHE A 125 -14.13 -1.86 13.50
C PHE A 125 -13.65 -2.67 14.71
N GLY A 126 -12.42 -2.46 15.16
CA GLY A 126 -11.87 -3.07 16.38
C GLY A 126 -12.61 -2.60 17.63
N LEU A 127 -12.85 -1.29 17.78
CA LEU A 127 -13.64 -0.76 18.90
C LEU A 127 -15.08 -1.27 18.86
N GLY A 128 -15.70 -1.26 17.68
CA GLY A 128 -17.06 -1.76 17.49
C GLY A 128 -17.24 -3.24 17.84
N SER A 129 -16.18 -4.05 17.75
CA SER A 129 -16.16 -5.47 18.10
C SER A 129 -15.61 -5.78 19.49
N PHE A 130 -14.97 -4.79 20.15
CA PHE A 130 -14.24 -5.01 21.40
C PHE A 130 -15.15 -5.34 22.60
N ARG A 131 -16.34 -4.75 22.66
CA ARG A 131 -17.31 -4.94 23.74
C ARG A 131 -18.71 -5.15 23.17
N ALA A 132 -19.48 -6.01 23.84
CA ALA A 132 -20.92 -6.15 23.58
C ALA A 132 -21.72 -5.00 24.23
N GLY A 133 -22.91 -4.73 23.70
CA GLY A 133 -23.86 -3.79 24.30
C GLY A 133 -23.63 -2.31 23.95
N TYR A 134 -22.85 -2.01 22.90
CA TYR A 134 -22.89 -0.68 22.31
C TYR A 134 -24.25 -0.40 21.67
N ASP A 135 -24.72 0.86 21.77
CA ASP A 135 -25.93 1.28 21.08
C ASP A 135 -25.76 1.11 19.56
N PRO A 136 -26.78 0.62 18.83
CA PRO A 136 -26.70 0.41 17.39
C PRO A 136 -26.31 1.65 16.57
N GLU A 137 -26.65 2.85 17.05
CA GLU A 137 -26.29 4.11 16.40
C GLU A 137 -24.78 4.40 16.48
N ILE A 138 -24.13 4.06 17.59
CA ILE A 138 -22.67 4.20 17.75
C ILE A 138 -21.96 3.24 16.81
N LEU A 139 -22.44 1.99 16.71
CA LEU A 139 -21.89 1.00 15.79
C LEU A 139 -22.05 1.43 14.33
N GLN A 140 -23.19 2.05 13.96
CA GLN A 140 -23.39 2.64 12.64
C GLN A 140 -22.37 3.75 12.34
N MET A 141 -22.15 4.69 13.28
CA MET A 141 -21.19 5.77 13.10
C MET A 141 -19.75 5.25 12.95
N LEU A 142 -19.35 4.27 13.76
CA LEU A 142 -18.04 3.62 13.65
C LEU A 142 -17.90 2.87 12.31
N TYR A 143 -18.97 2.19 11.87
CA TYR A 143 -19.00 1.50 10.60
C TYR A 143 -18.82 2.48 9.42
N ASP A 144 -19.59 3.58 9.41
CA ASP A 144 -19.51 4.60 8.37
C ASP A 144 -18.12 5.25 8.35
N PHE A 145 -17.59 5.63 9.51
CA PHE A 145 -16.25 6.21 9.60
C PHE A 145 -15.17 5.22 9.16
N GLY A 146 -15.28 3.94 9.52
CA GLY A 146 -14.34 2.91 9.09
C GLY A 146 -14.28 2.79 7.56
N TYR A 147 -15.42 2.66 6.88
CA TYR A 147 -15.43 2.57 5.42
C TYR A 147 -15.04 3.88 4.74
N LEU A 148 -15.46 5.04 5.26
CA LEU A 148 -15.06 6.35 4.72
C LEU A 148 -13.57 6.63 4.93
N ALA A 149 -12.96 6.18 6.03
CA ALA A 149 -11.53 6.29 6.23
C ALA A 149 -10.76 5.36 5.29
N TYR A 150 -11.20 4.10 5.14
CA TYR A 150 -10.58 3.13 4.24
C TYR A 150 -10.62 3.61 2.78
N ILE A 151 -11.82 3.92 2.28
CA ILE A 151 -12.09 4.20 0.87
C ILE A 151 -11.91 5.68 0.53
N GLY A 152 -12.14 6.57 1.49
CA GLY A 152 -12.07 8.01 1.32
C GLY A 152 -10.73 8.66 1.71
N SER A 153 -9.65 7.87 1.92
CA SER A 153 -8.27 8.34 2.23
C SER A 153 -7.51 9.00 1.06
N LEU A 154 -8.26 9.41 0.04
CA LEU A 154 -7.89 9.77 -1.33
C LEU A 154 -6.69 10.70 -1.46
N GLY A 155 -6.65 11.76 -0.64
CA GLY A 155 -5.62 12.80 -0.76
C GLY A 155 -4.21 12.27 -0.54
N CYS A 156 -4.05 11.30 0.37
CA CYS A 156 -2.74 10.75 0.73
C CYS A 156 -2.18 9.84 -0.37
N PHE A 157 -3.01 8.95 -0.92
CA PHE A 157 -2.62 8.04 -1.99
C PHE A 157 -2.46 8.76 -3.34
N CYS A 158 -3.24 9.81 -3.59
CA CYS A 158 -3.04 10.69 -4.74
C CYS A 158 -1.60 11.22 -4.83
N VAL A 159 -1.07 11.76 -3.73
CA VAL A 159 0.32 12.26 -3.69
C VAL A 159 1.33 11.12 -3.92
N MET A 160 1.08 9.95 -3.32
CA MET A 160 1.93 8.77 -3.47
C MET A 160 2.00 8.29 -4.92
N TRP A 161 0.85 8.10 -5.57
CA TRP A 161 0.77 7.61 -6.95
C TRP A 161 1.30 8.60 -7.96
N MET A 162 0.99 9.89 -7.78
CA MET A 162 1.54 10.96 -8.60
C MET A 162 3.07 10.98 -8.50
N ALA A 163 3.62 10.94 -7.28
CA ALA A 163 5.06 10.97 -7.08
C ALA A 163 5.76 9.76 -7.71
N PHE A 164 5.21 8.56 -7.55
CA PHE A 164 5.80 7.35 -8.12
C PHE A 164 5.71 7.32 -9.66
N GLY A 165 4.54 7.64 -10.21
CA GLY A 165 4.32 7.66 -11.66
C GLY A 165 5.21 8.68 -12.35
N LEU A 166 5.28 9.91 -11.82
CA LEU A 166 6.14 10.96 -12.37
C LEU A 166 7.63 10.62 -12.24
N ALA A 167 8.06 10.03 -11.12
CA ALA A 167 9.46 9.58 -10.97
C ALA A 167 9.85 8.62 -12.10
N ILE A 168 9.00 7.64 -12.41
CA ILE A 168 9.23 6.69 -13.51
C ILE A 168 9.24 7.42 -14.87
N ILE A 169 8.28 8.31 -15.12
CA ILE A 169 8.15 9.03 -16.41
C ILE A 169 9.31 10.00 -16.65
N LEU A 170 9.86 10.61 -15.61
CA LEU A 170 10.96 11.57 -15.71
C LEU A 170 12.35 10.91 -15.67
N ASP A 171 12.47 9.68 -15.16
CA ASP A 171 13.74 8.97 -15.00
C ASP A 171 14.47 8.68 -16.32
N THR A 172 15.61 9.30 -16.58
CA THR A 172 16.44 9.03 -17.76
C THR A 172 17.28 7.75 -17.60
N ASN A 173 17.50 7.26 -16.38
CA ASN A 173 18.24 6.02 -16.10
C ASN A 173 17.43 4.76 -16.47
N ARG A 174 16.11 4.89 -16.66
CA ARG A 174 15.18 3.80 -17.01
C ARG A 174 15.25 2.61 -16.03
N VAL A 175 15.33 2.91 -14.73
CA VAL A 175 15.36 1.91 -13.64
C VAL A 175 14.12 1.01 -13.69
N LEU A 176 12.98 1.60 -14.03
CA LEU A 176 11.71 0.95 -14.30
C LEU A 176 11.22 1.34 -15.71
N PRO A 177 10.42 0.49 -16.37
CA PRO A 177 9.97 0.78 -17.72
C PRO A 177 8.99 1.96 -17.76
N LYS A 178 9.12 2.84 -18.76
CA LYS A 178 8.32 4.08 -18.86
C LYS A 178 6.80 3.85 -18.86
N TRP A 179 6.35 2.78 -19.52
CA TRP A 179 4.92 2.45 -19.59
C TRP A 179 4.30 2.17 -18.22
N LEU A 180 5.09 1.68 -17.25
CA LEU A 180 4.63 1.45 -15.88
C LEU A 180 4.31 2.78 -15.19
N GLY A 181 5.00 3.86 -15.55
CA GLY A 181 4.68 5.19 -15.10
C GLY A 181 3.27 5.63 -15.54
N TYR A 182 2.92 5.43 -16.82
CA TYR A 182 1.58 5.73 -17.34
C TYR A 182 0.49 4.84 -16.71
N TYR A 183 0.78 3.57 -16.45
CA TYR A 183 -0.16 2.73 -15.69
C TYR A 183 -0.30 3.23 -14.24
N THR A 184 0.78 3.67 -13.60
CA THR A 184 0.70 4.23 -12.23
C THR A 184 -0.17 5.51 -12.18
N VAL A 185 -0.24 6.29 -13.26
CA VAL A 185 -1.17 7.43 -13.36
C VAL A 185 -2.63 6.99 -13.25
N TRP A 186 -2.99 5.80 -13.73
CA TRP A 186 -4.35 5.28 -13.54
C TRP A 186 -4.69 4.99 -12.07
N GLN A 187 -3.70 4.67 -11.23
CA GLN A 187 -3.93 4.56 -9.78
C GLN A 187 -4.36 5.89 -9.19
N TYR A 188 -3.73 6.99 -9.60
CA TYR A 188 -4.15 8.34 -9.22
C TYR A 188 -5.58 8.65 -9.70
N VAL A 189 -5.92 8.28 -10.94
CA VAL A 189 -7.27 8.50 -11.49
C VAL A 189 -8.32 7.72 -10.70
N THR A 190 -8.06 6.48 -10.31
CA THR A 190 -9.00 5.69 -9.51
C THR A 190 -9.24 6.29 -8.12
N GLU A 191 -8.22 6.89 -7.49
CA GLU A 191 -8.41 7.64 -6.24
C GLU A 191 -9.34 8.85 -6.47
N LEU A 192 -9.13 9.63 -7.55
CA LEU A 192 -10.05 10.74 -7.85
C LEU A 192 -11.48 10.27 -8.10
N MET A 193 -11.66 9.11 -8.70
CA MET A 193 -12.98 8.54 -8.96
C MET A 193 -13.70 8.07 -7.68
N ALA A 194 -12.95 7.79 -6.63
CA ALA A 194 -13.49 7.48 -5.31
C ALA A 194 -13.85 8.75 -4.49
N ALA A 195 -13.49 9.96 -4.94
CA ALA A 195 -13.86 11.24 -4.29
C ALA A 195 -15.33 11.41 -3.92
N PRO A 196 -16.30 11.01 -4.76
CA PRO A 196 -17.70 11.20 -4.43
C PRO A 196 -18.20 10.28 -3.30
N VAL A 197 -17.38 9.39 -2.74
CA VAL A 197 -17.76 8.48 -1.65
C VAL A 197 -18.30 9.20 -0.41
N TRP A 198 -17.83 10.43 -0.17
CA TRP A 198 -18.25 11.26 0.96
C TRP A 198 -19.66 11.85 0.81
N ILE A 199 -20.22 11.83 -0.41
CA ILE A 199 -21.54 12.39 -0.72
C ILE A 199 -22.52 11.34 -1.25
N ALA A 200 -22.01 10.26 -1.85
CA ALA A 200 -22.81 9.20 -2.47
C ALA A 200 -23.08 8.05 -1.48
N LYS A 201 -24.36 7.87 -1.09
CA LYS A 201 -24.80 6.78 -0.21
C LYS A 201 -25.31 5.54 -0.97
N SER A 202 -25.47 5.65 -2.29
CA SER A 202 -25.92 4.57 -3.16
C SER A 202 -25.42 4.76 -4.61
N GLY A 203 -25.60 3.74 -5.44
CA GLY A 203 -25.22 3.79 -6.85
C GLY A 203 -23.72 3.53 -7.11
N PRO A 204 -23.21 3.85 -8.31
CA PRO A 204 -21.87 3.45 -8.74
C PRO A 204 -20.74 4.14 -7.96
N PHE A 205 -21.01 5.28 -7.34
CA PHE A 205 -20.03 6.07 -6.59
C PHE A 205 -20.10 5.88 -5.06
N ALA A 206 -21.07 5.12 -4.56
CA ALA A 206 -21.04 4.67 -3.16
C ALA A 206 -19.78 3.85 -2.89
N TRP A 207 -19.37 3.71 -1.63
CA TRP A 207 -18.12 3.01 -1.31
C TRP A 207 -18.10 1.54 -1.71
N ASN A 208 -19.27 0.90 -1.87
CA ASN A 208 -19.41 -0.45 -2.40
C ASN A 208 -19.78 -0.50 -3.89
N GLY A 209 -19.84 0.66 -4.53
CA GLY A 209 -20.26 0.84 -5.90
C GLY A 209 -19.24 0.35 -6.93
N LEU A 210 -19.71 0.17 -8.16
CA LEU A 210 -18.90 -0.30 -9.29
C LEU A 210 -17.69 0.60 -9.57
N MET A 211 -17.86 1.92 -9.47
CA MET A 211 -16.82 2.88 -9.85
C MET A 211 -15.81 3.13 -8.74
N THR A 212 -16.27 3.14 -7.49
CA THR A 212 -15.43 3.40 -6.32
C THR A 212 -14.63 2.16 -5.91
N PHE A 213 -15.26 0.99 -5.82
CA PHE A 213 -14.61 -0.22 -5.32
C PHE A 213 -14.11 -1.14 -6.44
N TRP A 214 -15.00 -1.57 -7.33
CA TRP A 214 -14.67 -2.61 -8.29
C TRP A 214 -13.73 -2.15 -9.41
N PHE A 215 -13.96 -0.94 -9.95
CA PHE A 215 -13.06 -0.35 -10.93
C PHE A 215 -11.66 -0.11 -10.33
N ALA A 216 -11.59 0.40 -9.10
CA ALA A 216 -10.32 0.54 -8.38
C ALA A 216 -9.62 -0.82 -8.21
N MET A 217 -10.31 -1.88 -7.80
CA MET A 217 -9.72 -3.23 -7.67
C MET A 217 -9.25 -3.81 -9.01
N LEU A 218 -10.03 -3.64 -10.08
CA LEU A 218 -9.69 -4.11 -11.42
C LEU A 218 -8.39 -3.46 -11.93
N ILE A 219 -8.14 -2.20 -11.57
CA ILE A 219 -6.97 -1.44 -11.97
C ILE A 219 -5.78 -1.69 -11.03
N TYR A 220 -6.04 -1.75 -9.73
CA TYR A 220 -5.03 -1.89 -8.68
C TYR A 220 -4.39 -3.28 -8.64
N VAL A 221 -5.19 -4.36 -8.64
CA VAL A 221 -4.67 -5.72 -8.45
C VAL A 221 -3.69 -6.13 -9.55
N PRO A 222 -4.00 -5.97 -10.85
CA PRO A 222 -3.04 -6.29 -11.91
C PRO A 222 -1.82 -5.36 -11.88
N TRP A 223 -2.02 -4.07 -11.59
CA TRP A 223 -0.92 -3.12 -11.44
C TRP A 223 0.05 -3.54 -10.34
N GLN A 224 -0.47 -3.95 -9.19
CA GLN A 224 0.32 -4.39 -8.03
C GLN A 224 1.17 -5.63 -8.37
N ILE A 225 0.64 -6.57 -9.15
CA ILE A 225 1.42 -7.72 -9.64
C ILE A 225 2.50 -7.25 -10.63
N ILE A 226 2.12 -6.39 -11.58
CA ILE A 226 2.99 -5.92 -12.65
C ILE A 226 4.17 -5.09 -12.10
N VAL A 227 3.90 -4.12 -11.24
CA VAL A 227 4.92 -3.27 -10.62
C VAL A 227 5.92 -4.14 -9.85
N TYR A 228 5.42 -5.15 -9.14
CA TYR A 228 6.25 -6.07 -8.36
C TYR A 228 7.16 -6.93 -9.26
N VAL A 229 6.64 -7.44 -10.38
CA VAL A 229 7.46 -8.14 -11.39
C VAL A 229 8.50 -7.22 -12.02
N CYS A 230 8.17 -5.97 -12.31
CA CYS A 230 9.13 -4.99 -12.82
C CYS A 230 10.24 -4.69 -11.81
N ILE A 231 9.90 -4.53 -10.53
CA ILE A 231 10.86 -4.32 -9.45
C ILE A 231 11.74 -5.56 -9.27
N TYR A 232 11.17 -6.77 -9.27
CA TYR A 232 11.92 -8.02 -9.23
C TYR A 232 13.00 -8.06 -10.32
N ARG A 233 12.61 -7.79 -11.56
CA ARG A 233 13.52 -7.72 -12.71
C ARG A 233 14.58 -6.63 -12.53
N SER A 234 14.18 -5.47 -12.01
CA SER A 234 15.11 -4.36 -11.75
C SER A 234 16.14 -4.70 -10.68
N ILE A 235 15.76 -5.39 -9.60
CA ILE A 235 16.69 -5.85 -8.55
C ILE A 235 17.60 -6.95 -9.10
N ARG A 236 17.04 -7.94 -9.81
CA ARG A 236 17.83 -9.05 -10.37
C ARG A 236 18.90 -8.59 -11.35
N ASN A 237 18.54 -7.64 -12.22
CA ASN A 237 19.43 -7.12 -13.27
C ASN A 237 20.40 -6.03 -12.77
N GLN A 238 20.36 -5.66 -11.49
CA GLN A 238 21.41 -4.82 -10.91
C GLN A 238 22.75 -5.57 -11.02
N PRO A 239 23.80 -4.94 -11.58
CA PRO A 239 25.13 -5.48 -11.49
C PRO A 239 25.44 -5.80 -10.04
N ASP A 240 25.95 -7.00 -9.79
CA ASP A 240 26.68 -7.20 -8.54
C ASP A 240 27.96 -6.38 -8.73
N ASP A 241 28.13 -5.25 -8.02
CA ASP A 241 29.36 -4.45 -8.08
C ASP A 241 30.54 -5.27 -7.53
N THR A 242 31.01 -6.20 -8.35
CA THR A 242 32.11 -7.11 -8.13
C THR A 242 33.19 -6.60 -9.07
N GLY A 243 33.88 -5.54 -8.65
CA GLY A 243 35.13 -5.04 -9.22
C GLY A 243 35.21 -5.05 -10.75
N GLU A 244 34.85 -3.93 -11.37
CA GLU A 244 35.34 -3.60 -12.71
C GLU A 244 36.86 -3.37 -12.59
N ASN A 245 37.63 -4.47 -12.62
CA ASN A 245 39.04 -4.47 -12.99
C ASN A 245 39.08 -4.81 -14.48
N ALA A 246 39.11 -3.77 -15.32
CA ALA A 246 39.64 -3.81 -16.67
C ALA A 246 40.60 -2.65 -16.83
#